data_AF-A0A966H6E6-F1
#
_entry.id   AF-A0A966H6E6-F1
#
_cell.length_a   1.000
_cell.length_b   1.000
_cell.length_c   1.000
_cell.angle_alpha   90.00
_cell.angle_beta   90.00
_cell.angle_gamma   90.00
#
_symmetry.space_group_name_H-M   'P 1'
#
loop_
_entity.id
_entity.type
_entity.pdbx_description
1 polymer ?
#
loop_
_entity_poly.entity_id
_entity_poly.type
_entity_poly.pdbx_seq_one_letter_code
_entity_poly.pdbx_strand_id
1 'polypeptide(L)'
;MPVLGNIWKEWKQLYNYKQKRSSFLLGLQHLPPVLNPLVPIEGDTVYFKHTGHAGDVVYAIPTMQALAGQRKIHLYFELNQPNRDFLSNMRHPNGAVMLTQKSVELFQPLLLAQTGFSGLSAWQGEPIHYDLTAFRAFPFDYRMYSIARWYFLTFGINADLGKPWLAVEPDTRFHNSIVLARSSRYHAPGISYSFLNQYPNLVFVGVPDEYEAMRKEIPSLQYQPVTNFLELAKVIAGSKLFIGNQSFPFSLAEALKVKRVLEVYHQCPNVVPEGANAYDFCYQPQFEKIVASLI
;
A
#
# COMPACT_ATOMS: atom_id res chain seq x y z
N MET A 1 17.40 33.42 31.24
CA MET A 1 16.32 32.98 30.33
C MET A 1 16.65 31.77 29.43
N PRO A 2 17.89 31.54 28.94
CA PRO A 2 18.19 30.36 28.10
C PRO A 2 18.17 29.01 28.86
N VAL A 3 18.58 29.02 30.14
CA VAL A 3 18.73 27.81 30.96
C VAL A 3 17.38 27.13 31.26
N LEU A 4 16.35 27.90 31.60
CA LEU A 4 15.00 27.38 31.87
C LEU A 4 14.33 26.80 30.60
N GLY A 5 14.58 27.41 29.43
CA GLY A 5 14.09 26.89 28.15
C GLY A 5 14.72 25.55 27.77
N ASN A 6 16.01 25.36 28.08
CA ASN A 6 16.71 24.09 27.85
C ASN A 6 16.21 22.99 28.80
N ILE A 7 16.02 23.29 30.09
CA ILE A 7 15.49 22.32 31.07
C ILE A 7 14.07 21.86 30.68
N TRP A 8 13.20 22.78 30.25
CA TRP A 8 11.84 22.42 29.82
C TRP A 8 11.83 21.56 28.54
N LYS A 9 12.72 21.86 27.59
CA LYS A 9 12.89 21.07 26.36
C LYS A 9 13.37 19.66 26.67
N GLU A 10 14.38 19.52 27.52
CA GLU A 10 14.91 18.22 27.97
C GLU A 10 13.85 17.41 28.71
N TRP A 11 13.12 18.05 29.63
CA TRP A 11 12.01 17.42 30.34
C TRP A 11 10.93 16.91 29.38
N LYS A 12 10.52 17.72 28.40
CA LYS A 12 9.51 17.34 27.40
C LYS A 12 10.00 16.17 26.53
N GLN A 13 11.26 16.18 26.13
CA GLN A 13 11.86 15.08 25.37
C GLN A 13 11.88 13.79 26.19
N LEU A 14 12.31 13.85 27.45
CA LEU A 14 12.34 12.70 28.34
C LEU A 14 10.94 12.17 28.63
N TYR A 15 9.97 13.06 28.84
CA TYR A 15 8.56 12.70 29.01
C TYR A 15 8.02 11.97 27.79
N ASN A 16 8.21 12.52 26.58
CA ASN A 16 7.78 11.89 25.33
C ASN A 16 8.45 10.52 25.12
N TYR A 17 9.74 10.39 25.46
CA TYR A 17 10.45 9.10 25.41
C TYR A 17 9.84 8.07 26.37
N LYS A 18 9.62 8.46 27.63
CA LYS A 18 9.00 7.59 28.64
C LYS A 18 7.58 7.18 28.26
N GLN A 19 6.78 8.10 27.73
CA GLN A 19 5.43 7.82 27.24
C GLN A 19 5.44 6.80 26.09
N LYS A 20 6.25 7.02 25.05
CA LYS A 20 6.39 6.05 23.95
C LYS A 20 6.79 4.66 24.43
N ARG A 21 7.78 4.59 25.35
CA ARG A 21 8.20 3.32 25.95
C ARG A 21 7.07 2.67 26.77
N SER A 22 6.34 3.45 27.56
CA SER A 22 5.23 2.96 28.37
C SER A 22 4.09 2.42 27.50
N SER A 23 3.69 3.16 26.46
CA SER A 23 2.69 2.69 25.49
C SER A 23 3.14 1.41 24.78
N PHE A 24 4.44 1.31 24.43
CA PHE A 24 4.99 0.10 23.85
C PHE A 24 4.85 -1.10 24.79
N LEU A 25 5.32 -0.95 26.04
CA LEU A 25 5.25 -2.01 27.06
C LEU A 25 3.80 -2.43 27.38
N LEU A 26 2.86 -1.49 27.41
CA LEU A 26 1.44 -1.78 27.62
C LEU A 26 0.87 -2.64 26.48
N GLY A 27 1.20 -2.31 25.23
CA GLY A 27 0.71 -3.07 24.08
C GLY A 27 1.27 -4.49 24.01
N LEU A 28 2.47 -4.74 24.55
CA LEU A 28 3.03 -6.10 24.64
C LEU A 28 2.19 -7.05 25.51
N GLN A 29 1.36 -6.54 26.42
CA GLN A 29 0.56 -7.36 27.33
C GLN A 29 -0.62 -8.06 26.64
N HIS A 30 -1.01 -7.63 25.43
CA HIS A 30 -2.23 -8.07 24.76
C HIS A 30 -1.97 -8.55 23.32
N LEU A 31 -0.79 -9.13 23.07
CA LEU A 31 -0.43 -9.57 21.72
C LEU A 31 -1.20 -10.85 21.34
N PRO A 32 -1.82 -10.88 20.14
CA PRO A 32 -2.48 -12.09 19.65
C PRO A 32 -1.45 -13.17 19.26
N PRO A 33 -1.83 -14.46 19.34
CA PRO A 33 -0.98 -15.55 18.84
C PRO A 33 -0.94 -15.52 17.32
N VAL A 34 0.23 -15.22 16.75
CA VAL A 34 0.42 -15.04 15.30
C VAL A 34 1.52 -15.93 14.70
N LEU A 35 2.39 -16.50 15.54
CA LEU A 35 3.55 -17.26 15.08
C LEU A 35 3.19 -18.66 14.57
N ASN A 36 2.04 -19.20 14.98
CA ASN A 36 1.53 -20.49 14.57
C ASN A 36 0.12 -20.33 14.00
N PRO A 37 -0.32 -21.26 13.11
CA PRO A 37 -1.70 -21.30 12.67
C PRO A 37 -2.69 -21.35 13.84
N LEU A 38 -3.80 -20.62 13.74
CA LEU A 38 -4.88 -20.63 14.74
C LEU A 38 -5.56 -22.00 14.87
N VAL A 39 -5.57 -22.77 13.78
CA VAL A 39 -6.01 -24.18 13.72
C VAL A 39 -5.02 -24.98 12.86
N PRO A 40 -4.87 -26.30 13.05
CA PRO A 40 -3.99 -27.12 12.23
C PRO A 40 -4.29 -27.02 10.73
N ILE A 41 -3.25 -27.01 9.90
CA ILE A 41 -3.38 -27.00 8.43
C ILE A 41 -3.41 -28.46 7.94
N GLU A 42 -4.61 -29.00 7.72
CA GLU A 42 -4.79 -30.41 7.30
C GLU A 42 -4.75 -30.61 5.77
N GLY A 43 -4.84 -29.53 4.97
CA GLY A 43 -4.95 -29.58 3.51
C GLY A 43 -3.83 -28.91 2.71
N ASP A 44 -4.08 -28.74 1.41
CA ASP A 44 -3.18 -28.09 0.45
C ASP A 44 -3.33 -26.56 0.40
N THR A 45 -4.23 -25.99 1.20
CA THR A 45 -4.61 -24.58 1.17
C THR A 45 -4.47 -23.95 2.55
N VAL A 46 -3.91 -22.74 2.59
CA VAL A 46 -3.82 -21.91 3.78
C VAL A 46 -4.82 -20.75 3.66
N TYR A 47 -5.72 -20.67 4.64
CA TYR A 47 -6.74 -19.63 4.74
C TYR A 47 -6.25 -18.44 5.56
N PHE A 48 -6.29 -17.25 4.95
CA PHE A 48 -5.92 -15.99 5.56
C PHE A 48 -7.15 -15.09 5.69
N LYS A 49 -7.16 -14.19 6.67
CA LYS A 49 -8.17 -13.12 6.79
C LYS A 49 -7.49 -11.75 6.78
N HIS A 50 -8.15 -10.75 6.19
CA HIS A 50 -7.68 -9.37 6.19
C HIS A 50 -8.85 -8.38 6.25
N THR A 51 -8.63 -7.21 6.85
CA THR A 51 -9.63 -6.12 7.01
C THR A 51 -9.15 -4.76 6.50
N GLY A 52 -7.86 -4.61 6.22
CA GLY A 52 -7.22 -3.34 5.89
C GLY A 52 -7.55 -2.84 4.49
N HIS A 53 -7.05 -1.65 4.17
CA HIS A 53 -7.31 -1.02 2.88
C HIS A 53 -6.66 -1.81 1.73
N ALA A 54 -7.09 -1.55 0.49
CA ALA A 54 -6.60 -2.27 -0.69
C ALA A 54 -5.06 -2.33 -0.82
N GLY A 55 -4.34 -1.26 -0.42
CA GLY A 55 -2.88 -1.28 -0.39
C GLY A 55 -2.31 -2.27 0.63
N ASP A 56 -2.89 -2.34 1.84
CA ASP A 56 -2.49 -3.26 2.90
C ASP A 56 -2.59 -4.72 2.44
N VAL A 57 -3.62 -5.04 1.66
CA VAL A 57 -3.82 -6.37 1.07
C VAL A 57 -2.67 -6.74 0.15
N VAL A 58 -2.27 -5.83 -0.76
CA VAL A 58 -1.16 -6.08 -1.70
C VAL A 58 0.18 -6.22 -0.96
N TYR A 59 0.42 -5.40 0.05
CA TYR A 59 1.64 -5.48 0.86
C TYR A 59 1.70 -6.72 1.77
N ALA A 60 0.56 -7.37 2.04
CA ALA A 60 0.51 -8.62 2.80
C ALA A 60 0.85 -9.87 1.96
N ILE A 61 0.88 -9.76 0.62
CA ILE A 61 1.09 -10.91 -0.28
C ILE A 61 2.41 -11.66 0.00
N PRO A 62 3.57 -11.00 0.17
CA PRO A 62 4.81 -11.70 0.49
C PRO A 62 4.73 -12.51 1.80
N THR A 63 3.97 -12.01 2.78
CA THR A 63 3.72 -12.73 4.05
C THR A 63 2.85 -13.96 3.82
N MET A 64 1.78 -13.84 3.03
CA MET A 64 0.92 -14.98 2.68
C MET A 64 1.72 -16.07 1.96
N GLN A 65 2.57 -15.68 1.00
CA GLN A 65 3.45 -16.62 0.28
C GLN A 65 4.43 -17.31 1.23
N ALA A 66 5.08 -16.55 2.13
CA ALA A 66 6.03 -17.12 3.09
C ALA A 66 5.36 -18.10 4.07
N LEU A 67 4.17 -17.77 4.58
CA LEU A 67 3.43 -18.61 5.52
C LEU A 67 2.78 -19.83 4.85
N ALA A 68 2.34 -19.71 3.59
CA ALA A 68 1.77 -20.83 2.86
C ALA A 68 2.83 -21.81 2.35
N GLY A 69 4.05 -21.33 2.06
CA GLY A 69 5.10 -22.13 1.45
C GLY A 69 4.67 -22.64 0.08
N GLN A 70 4.56 -23.96 -0.07
CA GLN A 70 4.13 -24.60 -1.33
C GLN A 70 2.60 -24.80 -1.41
N ARG A 71 1.86 -24.48 -0.34
CA ARG A 71 0.40 -24.60 -0.31
C ARG A 71 -0.25 -23.44 -1.06
N LYS A 72 -1.49 -23.66 -1.49
CA LYS A 72 -2.34 -22.61 -2.05
C LYS A 72 -2.77 -21.61 -0.99
N ILE A 73 -3.15 -20.43 -1.42
CA ILE A 73 -3.60 -19.30 -0.60
C ILE A 73 -5.06 -19.05 -0.91
N HIS A 74 -5.90 -19.07 0.12
CA HIS A 74 -7.25 -18.52 0.07
C HIS A 74 -7.31 -17.30 0.99
N LEU A 75 -7.72 -16.16 0.46
CA LEU A 75 -7.86 -14.94 1.24
C LEU A 75 -9.34 -14.63 1.50
N TYR A 76 -9.67 -14.39 2.76
CA TYR A 76 -10.96 -13.87 3.18
C TYR A 76 -10.85 -12.38 3.50
N PHE A 77 -11.80 -11.60 3.00
CA PHE A 77 -12.02 -10.23 3.44
C PHE A 77 -13.11 -10.18 4.50
N GLU A 78 -12.77 -9.68 5.68
CA GLU A 78 -13.77 -9.30 6.67
C GLU A 78 -14.25 -7.87 6.35
N LEU A 79 -15.48 -7.81 5.83
CA LEU A 79 -16.04 -6.61 5.23
C LEU A 79 -16.62 -5.64 6.27
N ASN A 80 -16.85 -4.40 5.82
CA ASN A 80 -17.57 -3.35 6.54
C ASN A 80 -16.94 -2.93 7.88
N GLN A 81 -15.65 -3.22 8.07
CA GLN A 81 -14.91 -2.71 9.22
C GLN A 81 -14.84 -1.18 9.17
N PRO A 82 -15.07 -0.50 10.29
CA PRO A 82 -15.08 0.96 10.32
C PRO A 82 -13.69 1.49 9.96
N ASN A 83 -13.67 2.53 9.13
CA ASN A 83 -12.43 3.21 8.81
C ASN A 83 -11.93 3.98 10.04
N ARG A 84 -10.78 3.56 10.57
CA ARG A 84 -10.12 4.18 11.73
C ARG A 84 -8.87 4.96 11.35
N ASP A 85 -8.49 4.94 10.07
CA ASP A 85 -7.19 5.41 9.61
C ASP A 85 -7.23 6.84 9.04
N PHE A 86 -8.43 7.35 8.68
CA PHE A 86 -8.58 8.68 8.08
C PHE A 86 -9.35 9.65 8.97
N LEU A 87 -8.96 10.92 8.87
CA LEU A 87 -9.69 12.03 9.47
C LEU A 87 -11.07 12.19 8.79
N SER A 88 -12.05 12.73 9.52
CA SER A 88 -13.43 12.89 9.04
C SER A 88 -13.57 13.76 7.79
N ASN A 89 -12.59 14.61 7.48
CA ASN A 89 -12.56 15.46 6.29
C ASN A 89 -11.90 14.80 5.07
N MET A 90 -11.33 13.60 5.21
CA MET A 90 -10.73 12.87 4.09
C MET A 90 -11.77 12.02 3.36
N ARG A 91 -11.77 12.07 2.03
CA ARG A 91 -12.63 11.22 1.20
C ARG A 91 -11.97 9.87 0.95
N HIS A 92 -12.77 8.80 1.04
CA HIS A 92 -12.35 7.43 0.72
C HIS A 92 -13.36 6.80 -0.24
N PRO A 93 -12.93 6.05 -1.28
CA PRO A 93 -13.86 5.44 -2.23
C PRO A 93 -14.90 4.51 -1.60
N ASN A 94 -14.56 3.82 -0.51
CA ASN A 94 -15.50 2.97 0.24
C ASN A 94 -16.23 3.73 1.37
N GLY A 95 -16.17 5.06 1.39
CA GLY A 95 -16.78 5.89 2.43
C GLY A 95 -16.24 5.58 3.82
N ALA A 96 -17.14 5.25 4.75
CA ALA A 96 -16.85 5.06 6.18
C ALA A 96 -16.27 3.67 6.53
N VAL A 97 -16.09 2.77 5.56
CA VAL A 97 -15.59 1.41 5.78
C VAL A 97 -14.31 1.11 5.00
N MET A 98 -13.57 0.10 5.44
CA MET A 98 -12.29 -0.31 4.84
C MET A 98 -12.50 -1.10 3.54
N LEU A 99 -13.12 -2.29 3.64
CA LEU A 99 -13.42 -3.18 2.52
C LEU A 99 -14.93 -3.43 2.40
N THR A 100 -15.40 -3.59 1.17
CA THR A 100 -16.82 -3.83 0.80
C THR A 100 -16.94 -5.05 -0.10
N GLN A 101 -18.16 -5.50 -0.38
CA GLN A 101 -18.39 -6.56 -1.38
C GLN A 101 -17.78 -6.19 -2.74
N LYS A 102 -17.88 -4.90 -3.12
CA LYS A 102 -17.25 -4.41 -4.34
C LYS A 102 -15.72 -4.57 -4.33
N SER A 103 -15.09 -4.50 -3.16
CA SER A 103 -13.66 -4.73 -3.02
C SER A 103 -13.29 -6.18 -3.38
N VAL A 104 -14.10 -7.16 -2.97
CA VAL A 104 -13.93 -8.57 -3.38
C VAL A 104 -13.98 -8.70 -4.90
N GLU A 105 -15.02 -8.16 -5.54
CA GLU A 105 -15.20 -8.21 -7.01
C GLU A 105 -14.04 -7.58 -7.77
N LEU A 106 -13.51 -6.45 -7.30
CA LEU A 106 -12.39 -5.76 -7.95
C LEU A 106 -11.06 -6.52 -7.81
N PHE A 107 -10.82 -7.16 -6.67
CA PHE A 107 -9.58 -7.91 -6.40
C PHE A 107 -9.57 -9.31 -7.00
N GLN A 108 -10.72 -9.99 -7.06
CA GLN A 108 -10.79 -11.40 -7.41
C GLN A 108 -10.10 -11.72 -8.75
N PRO A 109 -10.29 -10.95 -9.85
CA PRO A 109 -9.58 -11.19 -11.10
C PRO A 109 -8.05 -11.07 -10.98
N LEU A 110 -7.55 -10.16 -10.15
CA LEU A 110 -6.11 -9.95 -9.96
C LEU A 110 -5.48 -11.11 -9.19
N LEU A 111 -6.06 -11.44 -8.02
CA LEU A 111 -5.48 -12.44 -7.12
C LEU A 111 -5.60 -13.85 -7.69
N LEU A 112 -6.74 -14.23 -8.29
CA LEU A 112 -6.89 -15.55 -8.91
C LEU A 112 -6.04 -15.75 -10.17
N ALA A 113 -5.51 -14.68 -10.77
CA ALA A 113 -4.54 -14.78 -11.85
C ALA A 113 -3.11 -15.08 -11.34
N GLN A 114 -2.84 -14.95 -10.03
CA GLN A 114 -1.52 -15.18 -9.47
C GLN A 114 -1.30 -16.65 -9.16
N THR A 115 -0.07 -17.12 -9.41
CA THR A 115 0.32 -18.48 -8.99
C THR A 115 0.22 -18.61 -7.48
N GLY A 116 -0.39 -19.70 -7.02
CA GLY A 116 -0.54 -20.01 -5.60
C GLY A 116 -1.86 -19.54 -4.99
N PHE A 117 -2.59 -18.60 -5.59
CA PHE A 117 -3.91 -18.22 -5.07
C PHE A 117 -5.00 -19.16 -5.60
N SER A 118 -5.81 -19.71 -4.69
CA SER A 118 -6.95 -20.58 -5.00
C SER A 118 -8.30 -19.92 -4.77
N GLY A 119 -8.36 -18.86 -3.96
CA GLY A 119 -9.62 -18.21 -3.62
C GLY A 119 -9.48 -16.80 -3.05
N LEU A 120 -10.51 -16.00 -3.30
CA LEU A 120 -10.79 -14.74 -2.61
C LEU A 120 -12.30 -14.62 -2.40
N SER A 121 -12.74 -14.42 -1.16
CA SER A 121 -14.16 -14.24 -0.84
C SER A 121 -14.38 -13.39 0.41
N ALA A 122 -15.62 -12.94 0.63
CA ALA A 122 -16.00 -12.36 1.92
C ALA A 122 -15.95 -13.43 3.02
N TRP A 123 -15.51 -13.06 4.21
CA TRP A 123 -15.53 -13.92 5.38
C TRP A 123 -16.93 -13.99 5.98
N GLN A 124 -17.40 -15.21 6.26
CA GLN A 124 -18.69 -15.53 6.87
C GLN A 124 -18.54 -16.31 8.19
N GLY A 125 -17.33 -16.32 8.77
CA GLY A 125 -17.02 -17.05 10.00
C GLY A 125 -16.33 -18.40 9.76
N GLU A 126 -15.81 -18.63 8.56
CA GLU A 126 -15.04 -19.84 8.24
C GLU A 126 -13.76 -19.91 9.09
N PRO A 127 -13.25 -21.12 9.39
CA PRO A 127 -11.95 -21.28 10.01
C PRO A 127 -10.84 -20.63 9.17
N ILE A 128 -9.92 -19.94 9.85
CA ILE A 128 -8.76 -19.30 9.24
C ILE A 128 -7.49 -19.78 9.94
N HIS A 129 -6.38 -19.85 9.22
CA HIS A 129 -5.08 -20.18 9.81
C HIS A 129 -4.36 -18.95 10.32
N TYR A 130 -4.44 -17.82 9.60
CA TYR A 130 -3.77 -16.58 9.96
C TYR A 130 -4.69 -15.36 9.77
N ASP A 131 -4.85 -14.57 10.83
CA ASP A 131 -5.48 -13.25 10.73
C ASP A 131 -4.42 -12.18 10.46
N LEU A 132 -4.31 -11.76 9.21
CA LEU A 132 -3.33 -10.75 8.81
C LEU A 132 -3.63 -9.39 9.44
N THR A 133 -4.85 -9.12 9.90
CA THR A 133 -5.21 -7.89 10.63
C THR A 133 -4.48 -7.77 11.97
N ALA A 134 -4.02 -8.89 12.52
CA ALA A 134 -3.38 -8.97 13.83
C ALA A 134 -2.17 -8.02 13.96
N PHE A 135 -1.54 -7.62 12.85
CA PHE A 135 -0.45 -6.63 12.87
C PHE A 135 -0.85 -5.36 13.62
N ARG A 136 -2.12 -4.92 13.51
CA ARG A 136 -2.67 -3.71 14.15
C ARG A 136 -2.73 -3.76 15.68
N ALA A 137 -2.58 -4.94 16.27
CA ALA A 137 -2.53 -5.13 17.72
C ALA A 137 -1.10 -4.96 18.29
N PHE A 138 -0.07 -4.95 17.44
CA PHE A 138 1.31 -4.84 17.89
C PHE A 138 1.69 -3.36 18.14
N PRO A 139 2.53 -3.06 19.15
CA PRO A 139 2.73 -1.68 19.56
C PRO A 139 3.85 -0.94 18.80
N PHE A 140 4.13 -1.26 17.53
CA PHE A 140 5.10 -0.50 16.74
C PHE A 140 4.47 0.70 16.03
N ASP A 141 5.29 1.71 15.72
CA ASP A 141 4.83 2.94 15.08
C ASP A 141 4.57 2.71 13.58
N TYR A 142 3.29 2.56 13.21
CA TYR A 142 2.84 2.41 11.81
C TYR A 142 3.09 3.61 10.91
N ARG A 143 3.75 4.67 11.39
CA ARG A 143 4.23 5.75 10.51
C ARG A 143 5.62 5.49 9.98
N MET A 144 6.32 4.51 10.54
CA MET A 144 7.71 4.22 10.25
C MET A 144 7.83 2.87 9.55
N TYR A 145 8.99 2.67 8.94
CA TYR A 145 9.36 1.44 8.25
C TYR A 145 8.55 1.21 6.97
N SER A 146 8.19 -0.04 6.66
CA SER A 146 7.48 -0.42 5.44
C SER A 146 6.23 -1.23 5.80
N ILE A 147 5.09 -0.95 5.16
CA ILE A 147 3.83 -1.69 5.37
C ILE A 147 4.05 -3.21 5.20
N ALA A 148 4.78 -3.63 4.17
CA ALA A 148 5.08 -5.05 3.95
C ALA A 148 5.84 -5.66 5.15
N ARG A 149 6.78 -4.89 5.70
CA ARG A 149 7.61 -5.35 6.82
C ARG A 149 6.91 -5.31 8.17
N TRP A 150 5.79 -4.60 8.30
CA TRP A 150 4.93 -4.72 9.49
C TRP A 150 4.45 -6.15 9.66
N TYR A 151 4.02 -6.78 8.56
CA TYR A 151 3.64 -8.18 8.59
C TYR A 151 4.84 -9.08 8.91
N PHE A 152 6.04 -8.75 8.43
CA PHE A 152 7.25 -9.56 8.69
C PHE A 152 7.59 -9.56 10.19
N LEU A 153 7.53 -8.37 10.82
CA LEU A 153 7.72 -8.20 12.26
C LEU A 153 6.65 -8.94 13.07
N THR A 154 5.39 -8.91 12.61
CA THR A 154 4.28 -9.58 13.29
C THR A 154 4.36 -11.09 13.20
N PHE A 155 4.57 -11.65 12.00
CA PHE A 155 4.49 -13.08 11.76
C PHE A 155 5.84 -13.81 11.87
N GLY A 156 6.93 -13.07 12.14
CA GLY A 156 8.26 -13.66 12.31
C GLY A 156 8.82 -14.27 11.01
N ILE A 157 8.46 -13.69 9.87
CA ILE A 157 8.87 -14.16 8.54
C ILE A 157 9.78 -13.15 7.85
N ASN A 158 10.37 -13.57 6.73
CA ASN A 158 11.11 -12.68 5.85
C ASN A 158 10.88 -13.10 4.39
N ALA A 159 10.88 -12.12 3.49
CA ALA A 159 10.82 -12.34 2.04
C ALA A 159 11.64 -11.27 1.32
N ASP A 160 12.10 -11.60 0.11
CA ASP A 160 12.85 -10.69 -0.74
C ASP A 160 11.91 -9.67 -1.41
N LEU A 161 11.71 -8.53 -0.74
CA LEU A 161 10.90 -7.43 -1.25
C LEU A 161 11.50 -6.74 -2.47
N GLY A 162 12.73 -7.07 -2.90
CA GLY A 162 13.30 -6.57 -4.16
C GLY A 162 12.72 -7.27 -5.40
N LYS A 163 12.06 -8.41 -5.23
CA LYS A 163 11.46 -9.21 -6.31
C LYS A 163 9.96 -8.92 -6.46
N PRO A 164 9.40 -9.12 -7.67
CA PRO A 164 7.96 -8.99 -7.86
C PRO A 164 7.21 -10.07 -7.06
N TRP A 165 6.09 -9.67 -6.46
CA TRP A 165 5.14 -10.57 -5.81
C TRP A 165 3.76 -10.55 -6.46
N LEU A 166 3.62 -9.81 -7.56
CA LEU A 166 2.54 -9.93 -8.54
C LEU A 166 3.13 -10.11 -9.94
N ALA A 167 2.42 -10.83 -10.79
CA ALA A 167 2.71 -11.01 -12.20
C ALA A 167 1.43 -10.86 -13.03
N VAL A 168 1.51 -10.08 -14.11
CA VAL A 168 0.43 -9.89 -15.08
C VAL A 168 1.01 -9.72 -16.47
N GLU A 169 0.26 -10.11 -17.50
CA GLU A 169 0.60 -9.77 -18.88
C GLU A 169 0.42 -8.27 -19.12
N PRO A 170 1.47 -7.51 -19.50
CA PRO A 170 1.40 -6.07 -19.64
C PRO A 170 0.47 -5.66 -20.79
N ASP A 171 -0.25 -4.55 -20.59
CA ASP A 171 -1.02 -3.94 -21.68
C ASP A 171 -0.12 -3.05 -22.54
N THR A 172 0.28 -3.58 -23.70
CA THR A 172 1.25 -2.95 -24.60
C THR A 172 0.78 -1.64 -25.21
N ARG A 173 -0.50 -1.27 -25.10
CA ARG A 173 -1.00 0.05 -25.52
C ARG A 173 -0.35 1.19 -24.73
N PHE A 174 0.15 0.92 -23.53
CA PHE A 174 0.73 1.92 -22.62
C PHE A 174 2.26 1.96 -22.61
N HIS A 175 2.94 1.21 -23.50
CA HIS A 175 4.42 1.06 -23.48
C HIS A 175 5.20 2.37 -23.61
N ASN A 176 4.59 3.41 -24.19
CA ASN A 176 5.15 4.75 -24.32
C ASN A 176 4.50 5.79 -23.39
N SER A 177 3.62 5.37 -22.49
CA SER A 177 2.84 6.25 -21.62
C SER A 177 3.47 6.41 -20.26
N ILE A 178 3.40 7.62 -19.70
CA ILE A 178 3.62 7.88 -18.28
C ILE A 178 2.25 7.74 -17.60
N VAL A 179 2.12 6.71 -16.78
CA VAL A 179 0.87 6.43 -16.05
C VAL A 179 0.94 7.09 -14.68
N LEU A 180 -0.04 7.93 -14.38
CA LEU A 180 -0.17 8.70 -13.15
C LEU A 180 -1.32 8.15 -12.31
N ALA A 181 -1.09 8.09 -10.99
CA ALA A 181 -2.16 7.91 -10.01
C ALA A 181 -1.85 8.72 -8.76
N ARG A 182 -2.67 9.73 -8.48
CA ARG A 182 -2.48 10.60 -7.32
C ARG A 182 -3.79 10.71 -6.57
N SER A 183 -3.85 10.06 -5.41
CA SER A 183 -5.05 10.06 -4.59
C SER A 183 -5.35 11.44 -3.99
N SER A 184 -6.51 11.67 -3.38
CA SER A 184 -6.78 12.94 -2.66
C SER A 184 -6.08 13.08 -1.29
N ARG A 185 -5.32 12.07 -0.87
CA ARG A 185 -4.70 11.97 0.45
C ARG A 185 -3.19 11.79 0.29
N TYR A 186 -2.43 11.90 1.37
CA TYR A 186 -1.01 11.52 1.40
C TYR A 186 -0.11 12.25 0.38
N HIS A 187 -0.20 13.58 0.34
CA HIS A 187 0.64 14.45 -0.50
C HIS A 187 1.78 15.07 0.28
N ALA A 188 2.91 15.29 -0.39
CA ALA A 188 3.94 16.18 0.13
C ALA A 188 3.58 17.64 -0.21
N PRO A 189 3.53 18.55 0.78
CA PRO A 189 3.34 19.98 0.50
C PRO A 189 4.41 20.52 -0.45
N GLY A 190 3.99 21.34 -1.42
CA GLY A 190 4.91 21.96 -2.38
C GLY A 190 5.28 21.09 -3.59
N ILE A 191 4.64 19.93 -3.78
CA ILE A 191 4.80 19.11 -4.99
C ILE A 191 3.79 19.52 -6.05
N SER A 192 4.31 19.80 -7.25
CA SER A 192 3.60 20.10 -8.48
C SER A 192 3.93 19.06 -9.55
N TYR A 193 2.90 18.53 -10.20
CA TYR A 193 3.00 17.65 -11.36
C TYR A 193 2.95 18.44 -12.69
N SER A 194 2.77 19.77 -12.64
CA SER A 194 2.61 20.63 -13.83
C SER A 194 3.77 20.56 -14.82
N PHE A 195 5.00 20.32 -14.36
CA PHE A 195 6.15 20.15 -15.26
C PHE A 195 6.00 18.94 -16.20
N LEU A 196 5.14 17.97 -15.87
CA LEU A 196 4.89 16.82 -16.73
C LEU A 196 4.23 17.20 -18.06
N ASN A 197 3.62 18.39 -18.18
CA ASN A 197 3.04 18.89 -19.43
C ASN A 197 4.04 18.93 -20.60
N GLN A 198 5.35 18.89 -20.33
CA GLN A 198 6.38 18.82 -21.37
C GLN A 198 6.51 17.43 -22.02
N TYR A 199 5.93 16.38 -21.42
CA TYR A 199 6.03 15.01 -21.91
C TYR A 199 4.73 14.56 -22.60
N PRO A 200 4.83 13.77 -23.69
CA PRO A 200 3.66 13.21 -24.35
C PRO A 200 3.09 11.99 -23.59
N ASN A 201 1.89 11.55 -24.01
CA ASN A 201 1.26 10.28 -23.57
C ASN A 201 1.08 10.15 -22.05
N LEU A 202 0.51 11.19 -21.43
CA LEU A 202 0.16 11.18 -20.01
C LEU A 202 -1.20 10.52 -19.81
N VAL A 203 -1.24 9.46 -19.02
CA VAL A 203 -2.45 8.69 -18.72
C VAL A 203 -2.69 8.68 -17.23
N PHE A 204 -3.92 8.92 -16.79
CA PHE A 204 -4.32 8.81 -15.39
C PHE A 204 -5.13 7.55 -15.15
N VAL A 205 -4.80 6.83 -14.07
CA VAL A 205 -5.61 5.74 -13.52
C VAL A 205 -6.01 6.07 -12.09
N GLY A 206 -7.26 5.76 -11.74
CA GLY A 206 -7.82 6.11 -10.44
C GLY A 206 -9.30 6.44 -10.54
N VAL A 207 -9.84 7.10 -9.50
CA VAL A 207 -11.26 7.51 -9.50
C VAL A 207 -11.45 8.82 -10.28
N PRO A 208 -12.65 9.06 -10.86
CA PRO A 208 -12.90 10.26 -11.68
C PRO A 208 -12.61 11.59 -10.96
N ASP A 209 -12.95 11.71 -9.68
CA ASP A 209 -12.69 12.93 -8.90
C ASP A 209 -11.19 13.27 -8.80
N GLU A 210 -10.34 12.24 -8.68
CA GLU A 210 -8.89 12.41 -8.59
C GLU A 210 -8.29 12.77 -9.96
N TYR A 211 -8.84 12.20 -11.04
CA TYR A 211 -8.52 12.61 -12.41
C TYR A 211 -8.85 14.08 -12.66
N GLU A 212 -10.07 14.51 -12.32
CA GLU A 212 -10.51 15.90 -12.53
C GLU A 212 -9.69 16.90 -11.70
N ALA A 213 -9.20 16.50 -10.53
CA ALA A 213 -8.26 17.30 -9.77
C ALA A 213 -6.90 17.43 -10.48
N MET A 214 -6.35 16.32 -10.96
CA MET A 214 -5.05 16.29 -11.65
C MET A 214 -5.07 16.99 -13.01
N ARG A 215 -6.19 16.90 -13.75
CA ARG A 215 -6.35 17.52 -15.05
C ARG A 215 -6.26 19.04 -15.01
N LYS A 216 -6.58 19.68 -13.88
CA LYS A 216 -6.40 21.12 -13.69
C LYS A 216 -4.93 21.54 -13.77
N GLU A 217 -4.03 20.65 -13.38
CA GLU A 217 -2.58 20.86 -13.40
C GLU A 217 -1.95 20.35 -14.71
N ILE A 218 -2.53 19.30 -15.30
CA ILE A 218 -2.10 18.69 -16.55
C ILE A 218 -3.29 18.60 -17.52
N PRO A 219 -3.59 19.64 -18.31
CA PRO A 219 -4.76 19.66 -19.18
C PRO A 219 -4.79 18.58 -20.27
N SER A 220 -3.61 18.08 -20.68
CA SER A 220 -3.45 17.02 -21.69
C SER A 220 -3.61 15.59 -21.14
N LEU A 221 -3.80 15.44 -19.82
CA LEU A 221 -3.91 14.16 -19.15
C LEU A 221 -5.13 13.38 -19.66
N GLN A 222 -4.94 12.13 -20.07
CA GLN A 222 -6.01 11.26 -20.54
C GLN A 222 -6.48 10.33 -19.43
N TYR A 223 -7.80 10.24 -19.21
CA TYR A 223 -8.35 9.29 -18.23
C TYR A 223 -8.43 7.88 -18.81
N GLN A 224 -7.84 6.91 -18.12
CA GLN A 224 -8.01 5.48 -18.40
C GLN A 224 -8.84 4.83 -17.29
N PRO A 225 -10.16 4.66 -17.49
CA PRO A 225 -10.98 3.89 -16.56
C PRO A 225 -10.59 2.41 -16.62
N VAL A 226 -10.79 1.71 -15.50
CA VAL A 226 -10.55 0.27 -15.37
C VAL A 226 -11.72 -0.37 -14.66
N THR A 227 -12.04 -1.60 -15.03
CA THR A 227 -13.21 -2.34 -14.52
C THR A 227 -12.91 -3.19 -13.29
N ASN A 228 -11.64 -3.57 -13.11
CA ASN A 228 -11.14 -4.36 -11.98
C ASN A 228 -9.63 -4.12 -11.77
N PHE A 229 -9.07 -4.69 -10.70
CA PHE A 229 -7.66 -4.49 -10.36
C PHE A 229 -6.67 -5.29 -11.21
N LEU A 230 -7.14 -6.32 -11.93
CA LEU A 230 -6.29 -6.99 -12.92
C LEU A 230 -6.03 -6.04 -14.10
N GLU A 231 -7.06 -5.39 -14.63
CA GLU A 231 -6.93 -4.40 -15.69
C GLU A 231 -6.02 -3.23 -15.26
N LEU A 232 -6.21 -2.71 -14.04
CA LEU A 232 -5.32 -1.69 -13.47
C LEU A 232 -3.86 -2.15 -13.43
N ALA A 233 -3.61 -3.37 -12.93
CA ALA A 233 -2.27 -3.94 -12.88
C ALA A 233 -1.65 -4.08 -14.27
N LYS A 234 -2.44 -4.47 -15.29
CA LYS A 234 -1.97 -4.59 -16.68
C LYS A 234 -1.58 -3.24 -17.29
N VAL A 235 -2.37 -2.18 -17.05
CA VAL A 235 -2.04 -0.81 -17.48
C VAL A 235 -0.73 -0.34 -16.83
N ILE A 236 -0.57 -0.56 -15.52
CA ILE A 236 0.65 -0.21 -14.79
C ILE A 236 1.85 -1.02 -15.30
N ALA A 237 1.70 -2.34 -15.46
CA ALA A 237 2.71 -3.25 -15.99
C ALA A 237 3.19 -2.87 -17.39
N GLY A 238 2.27 -2.40 -18.24
CA GLY A 238 2.56 -1.98 -19.60
C GLY A 238 3.11 -0.56 -19.73
N SER A 239 3.18 0.23 -18.66
CA SER A 239 3.61 1.64 -18.74
C SER A 239 5.12 1.81 -18.96
N LYS A 240 5.52 2.93 -19.58
CA LYS A 240 6.95 3.35 -19.66
C LYS A 240 7.50 3.71 -18.28
N LEU A 241 6.65 4.38 -17.50
CA LEU A 241 6.93 4.91 -16.17
C LEU A 241 5.60 5.04 -15.42
N PHE A 242 5.56 4.55 -14.19
CA PHE A 242 4.47 4.82 -13.26
C PHE A 242 4.87 5.90 -12.25
N ILE A 243 3.99 6.86 -11.98
CA ILE A 243 4.20 7.88 -10.93
C ILE A 243 2.95 7.93 -10.07
N GLY A 244 3.12 7.82 -8.75
CA GLY A 244 1.99 8.01 -7.86
C GLY A 244 2.40 8.28 -6.42
N ASN A 245 1.41 8.58 -5.59
CA ASN A 245 1.62 8.78 -4.16
C ASN A 245 1.23 7.53 -3.36
N GLN A 246 1.36 7.57 -2.03
CA GLN A 246 1.05 6.45 -1.12
C GLN A 246 -0.42 6.02 -1.18
N SER A 247 -0.76 5.24 -2.20
CA SER A 247 -2.11 4.88 -2.59
C SER A 247 -2.13 3.46 -3.14
N PHE A 248 -3.33 2.91 -3.34
CA PHE A 248 -3.49 1.55 -3.84
C PHE A 248 -2.81 1.31 -5.20
N PRO A 249 -2.95 2.18 -6.22
CA PRO A 249 -2.22 2.00 -7.48
C PRO A 249 -0.70 1.88 -7.31
N PHE A 250 -0.10 2.65 -6.39
CA PHE A 250 1.34 2.52 -6.12
C PHE A 250 1.70 1.15 -5.52
N SER A 251 0.85 0.56 -4.68
CA SER A 251 1.08 -0.79 -4.17
C SER A 251 1.15 -1.85 -5.27
N LEU A 252 0.37 -1.69 -6.36
CA LEU A 252 0.45 -2.56 -7.53
C LEU A 252 1.75 -2.34 -8.29
N ALA A 253 2.14 -1.09 -8.55
CA ALA A 253 3.40 -0.77 -9.20
C ALA A 253 4.61 -1.34 -8.43
N GLU A 254 4.57 -1.22 -7.10
CA GLU A 254 5.57 -1.78 -6.19
C GLU A 254 5.63 -3.31 -6.23
N ALA A 255 4.47 -3.97 -6.23
CA ALA A 255 4.36 -5.41 -6.31
C ALA A 255 4.82 -6.01 -7.65
N LEU A 256 4.60 -5.27 -8.74
CA LEU A 256 5.00 -5.64 -10.10
C LEU A 256 6.47 -5.32 -10.41
N LYS A 257 7.11 -4.46 -9.60
CA LYS A 257 8.48 -3.95 -9.82
C LYS A 257 8.66 -3.23 -11.15
N VAL A 258 7.62 -2.55 -11.64
CA VAL A 258 7.75 -1.66 -12.80
C VAL A 258 8.66 -0.48 -12.46
N LYS A 259 9.11 0.24 -13.50
CA LYS A 259 9.77 1.54 -13.30
C LYS A 259 8.76 2.51 -12.68
N ARG A 260 9.03 2.92 -11.44
CA ARG A 260 8.05 3.63 -10.61
C ARG A 260 8.67 4.71 -9.74
N VAL A 261 7.92 5.78 -9.53
CA VAL A 261 8.32 6.93 -8.72
C VAL A 261 7.24 7.23 -7.68
N LEU A 262 7.61 7.25 -6.40
CA LEU A 262 6.72 7.52 -5.27
C LEU A 262 6.79 8.97 -4.81
N GLU A 263 5.64 9.66 -4.77
CA GLU A 263 5.47 10.85 -3.92
C GLU A 263 5.28 10.39 -2.47
N VAL A 264 6.28 10.66 -1.62
CA VAL A 264 6.30 10.23 -0.22
C VAL A 264 5.47 11.19 0.63
N TYR A 265 4.63 10.64 1.51
CA TYR A 265 3.87 11.46 2.45
C TYR A 265 4.70 11.84 3.67
N HIS A 266 4.93 13.14 3.84
CA HIS A 266 5.87 13.65 4.85
C HIS A 266 5.52 13.30 6.32
N GLN A 267 4.26 13.00 6.65
CA GLN A 267 3.87 12.64 8.03
C GLN A 267 3.88 11.13 8.31
N CYS A 268 3.81 10.31 7.28
CA CYS A 268 3.67 8.86 7.39
C CYS A 268 4.39 8.16 6.23
N PRO A 269 5.73 8.27 6.13
CA PRO A 269 6.52 7.73 5.02
C PRO A 269 6.74 6.22 5.17
N ASN A 270 5.64 5.47 5.21
CA ASN A 270 5.63 4.03 5.49
C ASN A 270 5.47 3.15 4.24
N VAL A 271 5.39 3.75 3.06
CA VAL A 271 5.53 3.05 1.79
C VAL A 271 6.96 3.28 1.33
N VAL A 272 7.73 2.19 1.28
CA VAL A 272 9.15 2.22 0.92
C VAL A 272 9.32 1.40 -0.36
N PRO A 273 9.64 2.04 -1.50
CA PRO A 273 9.88 1.31 -2.74
C PRO A 273 11.16 0.46 -2.62
N GLU A 274 11.09 -0.84 -2.91
CA GLU A 274 12.23 -1.75 -2.80
C GLU A 274 12.57 -2.40 -4.16
N GLY A 275 13.87 -2.56 -4.43
CA GLY A 275 14.37 -3.21 -5.65
C GLY A 275 14.71 -2.25 -6.80
N ALA A 276 14.94 -2.82 -7.99
CA ALA A 276 15.34 -2.05 -9.16
C ALA A 276 14.22 -1.12 -9.65
N ASN A 277 14.63 -0.04 -10.33
CA ASN A 277 13.75 0.95 -10.95
C ASN A 277 12.72 1.57 -10.00
N ALA A 278 13.06 1.63 -8.71
CA ALA A 278 12.25 2.18 -7.64
C ALA A 278 12.85 3.53 -7.22
N TYR A 279 12.07 4.59 -7.31
CA TYR A 279 12.48 5.93 -6.91
C TYR A 279 11.40 6.54 -6.02
N ASP A 280 11.80 7.47 -5.18
CA ASP A 280 10.90 8.21 -4.31
C ASP A 280 11.36 9.67 -4.16
N PHE A 281 10.42 10.55 -3.83
CA PHE A 281 10.70 11.97 -3.63
C PHE A 281 9.77 12.60 -2.59
N CYS A 282 10.27 13.65 -1.95
CA CYS A 282 9.48 14.52 -1.07
C CYS A 282 9.67 16.01 -1.42
N TYR A 283 10.42 16.31 -2.49
CA TYR A 283 10.83 17.65 -2.87
C TYR A 283 10.78 17.84 -4.40
N GLN A 284 10.34 19.01 -4.85
CA GLN A 284 10.08 19.29 -6.26
C GLN A 284 11.31 19.14 -7.18
N PRO A 285 12.48 19.73 -6.89
CA PRO A 285 13.64 19.62 -7.79
C PRO A 285 14.12 18.18 -8.00
N GLN A 286 13.98 17.34 -6.97
CA GLN A 286 14.31 15.92 -7.00
C GLN A 286 13.31 15.16 -7.84
N PHE A 287 12.01 15.47 -7.72
CA PHE A 287 10.97 14.88 -8.55
C PHE A 287 11.27 15.10 -10.05
N GLU A 288 11.51 16.36 -10.44
CA GLU A 288 11.80 16.72 -11.83
C GLU A 288 13.08 16.05 -12.34
N LYS A 289 14.15 16.07 -11.54
CA LYS A 289 15.42 15.41 -11.88
C LYS A 289 15.25 13.91 -12.09
N ILE A 290 14.54 13.22 -11.19
CA ILE A 290 14.27 11.78 -11.29
C ILE A 290 13.53 11.50 -12.58
N VAL A 291 12.42 12.20 -12.84
CA VAL A 291 11.60 11.98 -14.03
C VAL A 291 12.40 12.25 -15.32
N ALA A 292 13.16 13.33 -15.39
CA ALA A 292 14.01 13.64 -16.54
C ALA A 292 15.07 12.55 -16.83
N SER A 293 15.54 11.83 -15.81
CA SER A 293 16.50 10.74 -15.98
C SER A 293 15.88 9.41 -16.42
N LEU A 294 14.56 9.28 -16.36
CA LEU A 294 13.82 8.03 -16.58
C LEU A 294 13.07 7.96 -17.92
N ILE A 295 12.91 9.12 -18.57
CA ILE A 295 12.16 9.31 -19.81
C ILE A 295 13.11 9.31 -21.01
#